data_AF-A0A2W4IDJ9-F1
#
_entry.id   AF-A0A2W4IDJ9-F1
#
_cell.length_a   1.000
_cell.length_b   1.000
_cell.length_c   1.000
_cell.angle_alpha   90.00
_cell.angle_beta   90.00
_cell.angle_gamma   90.00
#
_symmetry.space_group_name_H-M   'P 1'
#
loop_
_entity.id
_entity.type
_entity.pdbx_description
1 polymer ?
#
loop_
_entity_poly.entity_id
_entity_poly.type
_entity_poly.pdbx_seq_one_letter_code
_entity_poly.pdbx_strand_id
1 'polypeptide(L)'
;MLLFPIRTALVLSIASCCLVGQPSFSLPANDVKPPPLVEKDFGNRIGLDFSKTSEYKKETKKAIDDAYAACKQFLKNKQAGNVKGFGAVVSDLDETLIDNRPHFEATPKFNWPAFEAWIKKADAPLLPKTAEFLTWARKNGFAIFFITGRREGLRADTIANLVKRQVAYDGLLMRKEGDRGGAESVKVPLRQEVEKMGFTIVVNIGDQWSDLSGGHAIDCEKLPNKIYLVE
;
A
#
# COMPACT_ATOMS: atom_id res chain seq x y z
N MET A 1 -57.56 -37.48 22.17
CA MET A 1 -56.19 -37.36 21.63
C MET A 1 -56.32 -36.98 20.17
N LEU A 2 -55.84 -35.88 19.60
CA LEU A 2 -54.97 -34.78 20.04
C LEU A 2 -55.41 -33.55 19.20
N LEU A 3 -55.71 -32.44 19.85
CA LEU A 3 -55.95 -31.14 19.21
C LEU A 3 -54.60 -30.43 19.07
N PHE A 4 -54.22 -30.04 17.86
CA PHE A 4 -53.06 -29.17 17.61
C PHE A 4 -53.51 -27.70 17.57
N PRO A 5 -52.83 -26.76 18.26
CA PRO A 5 -53.15 -25.35 18.14
C PRO A 5 -52.42 -24.73 16.95
N ILE A 6 -53.15 -23.92 16.18
CA ILE A 6 -52.65 -23.05 15.12
C ILE A 6 -51.83 -21.93 15.77
N ARG A 7 -50.54 -21.84 15.44
CA ARG A 7 -49.68 -20.72 15.86
C ARG A 7 -49.83 -19.56 14.88
N THR A 8 -50.38 -18.45 15.36
CA THR A 8 -50.43 -17.16 14.68
C THR A 8 -49.01 -16.62 14.51
N ALA A 9 -48.58 -16.36 13.26
CA ALA A 9 -47.31 -15.72 12.97
C ALA A 9 -47.44 -14.21 13.18
N LEU A 10 -46.69 -13.68 14.14
CA LEU A 10 -46.54 -12.24 14.37
C LEU A 10 -45.56 -11.70 13.31
N VAL A 11 -46.06 -10.92 12.34
CA VAL A 11 -45.22 -10.20 11.38
C VAL A 11 -44.65 -8.98 12.09
N LEU A 12 -43.38 -9.04 12.49
CA LEU A 12 -42.64 -7.86 12.94
C LEU A 12 -42.33 -6.99 11.71
N SER A 13 -42.97 -5.83 11.63
CA SER A 13 -42.61 -4.77 10.68
C SER A 13 -41.21 -4.25 11.03
N ILE A 14 -40.24 -4.49 10.14
CA ILE A 14 -38.90 -3.90 10.25
C ILE A 14 -39.06 -2.44 9.85
N ALA A 15 -39.05 -1.55 10.84
CA ALA A 15 -38.91 -0.12 10.61
C ALA A 15 -37.60 0.12 9.85
N SER A 16 -37.72 0.53 8.59
CA SER A 16 -36.60 0.97 7.77
C SER A 16 -36.04 2.25 8.38
N CYS A 17 -35.07 2.10 9.29
CA CYS A 17 -34.32 3.21 9.83
C CYS A 17 -33.42 3.71 8.69
N CYS A 18 -33.88 4.74 7.98
CA CYS A 18 -33.05 5.53 7.08
C CYS A 18 -31.85 6.04 7.89
N LEU A 19 -30.71 5.37 7.76
CA LEU A 19 -29.42 5.88 8.22
C LEU A 19 -29.13 7.12 7.38
N VAL A 20 -29.53 8.28 7.89
CA VAL A 20 -29.05 9.57 7.42
C VAL A 20 -27.54 9.54 7.62
N GLY A 21 -26.80 9.36 6.52
CA GLY A 21 -25.35 9.41 6.52
C GLY A 21 -24.91 10.77 7.06
N GLN A 22 -24.45 10.79 8.30
CA GLN A 22 -23.77 11.97 8.82
C GLN A 22 -22.49 12.16 8.01
N PRO A 23 -22.13 13.40 7.62
CA PRO A 23 -20.88 13.67 6.95
C PRO A 23 -19.75 13.16 7.84
N SER A 24 -19.07 12.11 7.39
CA SER A 24 -17.82 11.69 7.96
C SER A 24 -16.85 12.86 7.83
N PHE A 25 -16.31 13.34 8.96
CA PHE A 25 -15.14 14.20 8.92
C PHE A 25 -14.00 13.36 8.31
N SER A 26 -13.84 13.45 7.00
CA SER A 26 -12.70 12.92 6.27
C SER A 26 -11.56 13.91 6.44
N LEU A 27 -10.43 13.45 6.97
CA LEU A 27 -9.20 14.23 6.92
C LEU A 27 -8.84 14.46 5.45
N PRO A 28 -8.43 15.67 5.06
CA PRO A 28 -8.12 15.96 3.66
C PRO A 28 -6.95 15.09 3.21
N ALA A 29 -7.07 14.52 2.01
CA ALA A 29 -5.96 13.81 1.39
C ALA A 29 -4.90 14.82 0.94
N ASN A 30 -3.63 14.48 1.16
CA ASN A 30 -2.50 15.29 0.71
C ASN A 30 -2.14 14.93 -0.73
N ASP A 31 -2.11 15.94 -1.61
CA ASP A 31 -1.58 15.77 -2.96
C ASP A 31 -0.07 16.09 -2.98
N VAL A 32 0.74 15.05 -3.20
CA VAL A 32 2.20 15.17 -3.23
C VAL A 32 2.65 15.64 -4.61
N LYS A 33 3.31 16.80 -4.66
CA LYS A 33 3.97 17.29 -5.87
C LYS A 33 5.44 16.84 -5.88
N PRO A 34 5.86 16.03 -6.88
CA PRO A 34 7.24 15.57 -6.96
C PRO A 34 8.20 16.77 -7.12
N PRO A 35 9.38 16.75 -6.47
CA PRO A 35 10.46 17.63 -6.86
C PRO A 35 10.95 17.29 -8.29
N PRO A 36 11.60 18.22 -9.00
CA PRO A 36 12.25 17.91 -10.27
C PRO A 36 13.24 16.76 -10.10
N LEU A 37 13.12 15.75 -10.95
CA LEU A 37 13.97 14.57 -10.93
C LEU A 37 15.15 14.78 -11.87
N VAL A 38 16.33 14.32 -11.45
CA VAL A 38 17.55 14.43 -12.23
C VAL A 38 18.02 13.02 -12.58
N GLU A 39 17.76 12.59 -13.82
CA GLU A 39 17.96 11.20 -14.26
C GLU A 39 19.38 10.66 -13.99
N LYS A 40 20.41 11.52 -14.07
CA LYS A 40 21.81 11.15 -13.80
C LYS A 40 22.06 10.67 -12.36
N ASP A 41 21.15 10.96 -11.44
CA ASP A 41 21.25 10.57 -10.02
C ASP A 41 20.70 9.16 -9.76
N PHE A 42 20.25 8.46 -10.81
CA PHE A 42 19.67 7.12 -10.74
C PHE A 42 20.48 6.08 -11.53
N GLY A 43 20.43 4.85 -11.07
CA GLY A 43 20.99 3.68 -11.75
C GLY A 43 21.39 2.59 -10.76
N ASN A 44 21.46 1.34 -11.22
CA ASN A 44 21.71 0.18 -10.35
C ASN A 44 22.86 0.40 -9.36
N ARG A 45 24.04 0.81 -9.83
CA ARG A 45 25.21 1.04 -8.97
C ARG A 45 25.01 2.21 -8.01
N ILE A 46 24.46 3.32 -8.50
CA ILE A 46 24.20 4.53 -7.71
C ILE A 46 23.24 4.20 -6.56
N GLY A 47 22.13 3.53 -6.87
CA GLY A 47 21.15 3.10 -5.88
C GLY A 47 21.70 2.09 -4.87
N LEU A 48 22.45 1.08 -5.33
CA LEU A 48 23.06 0.09 -4.45
C LEU A 48 24.07 0.74 -3.49
N ASP A 49 24.93 1.64 -3.97
CA ASP A 49 25.90 2.35 -3.14
C ASP A 49 25.19 3.32 -2.18
N PHE A 50 24.18 4.05 -2.66
CA PHE A 50 23.35 4.91 -1.84
C PHE A 50 22.66 4.14 -0.70
N SER A 51 22.16 2.93 -0.96
CA SER A 51 21.46 2.11 0.04
C SER A 51 22.32 1.71 1.25
N LYS A 52 23.65 1.86 1.15
CA LYS A 52 24.61 1.58 2.22
C LYS A 52 24.93 2.82 3.07
N THR A 53 24.53 4.00 2.62
CA THR A 53 24.86 5.28 3.25
C THR A 53 24.06 5.52 4.54
N SER A 54 24.55 6.43 5.38
CA SER A 54 23.81 6.95 6.54
C SER A 54 22.58 7.77 6.11
N GLU A 55 22.65 8.43 4.96
CA GLU A 55 21.56 9.22 4.39
C GLU A 55 20.36 8.36 4.04
N TYR A 56 20.55 7.26 3.30
CA TYR A 56 19.49 6.28 3.03
C TYR A 56 18.83 5.78 4.33
N LYS A 57 19.65 5.46 5.34
CA LYS A 57 19.15 4.98 6.65
C LYS A 57 18.32 6.05 7.36
N LYS A 58 18.73 7.32 7.28
CA LYS A 58 18.05 8.48 7.87
C LYS A 58 16.72 8.74 7.17
N GLU A 59 16.70 8.78 5.83
CA GLU A 59 15.49 8.99 5.03
C GLU A 59 14.48 7.86 5.25
N THR A 60 14.92 6.61 5.18
CA THR A 60 14.07 5.44 5.49
C THR A 60 13.52 5.52 6.91
N LYS A 61 14.35 5.87 7.90
CA LYS A 61 13.89 5.99 9.29
C LYS A 61 12.82 7.06 9.42
N LYS A 62 13.03 8.23 8.81
CA LYS A 62 12.09 9.35 8.86
C LYS A 62 10.72 8.93 8.30
N ALA A 63 10.68 8.42 7.08
CA ALA A 63 9.42 7.99 6.44
C ALA A 63 8.67 6.93 7.28
N ILE A 64 9.39 5.97 7.86
CA ILE A 64 8.78 4.95 8.72
C ILE A 64 8.28 5.54 10.04
N ASP A 65 9.03 6.43 10.69
CA ASP A 65 8.61 7.10 11.93
C ASP A 65 7.36 7.96 11.72
N ASP A 66 7.30 8.68 10.60
CA ASP A 66 6.16 9.52 10.21
C ASP A 66 4.92 8.65 9.91
N ALA A 67 5.10 7.53 9.20
CA ALA A 67 4.04 6.54 8.98
C ALA A 67 3.43 6.02 10.30
N TYR A 68 4.30 5.70 11.28
CA TYR A 68 3.87 5.33 12.63
C TYR A 68 3.12 6.48 13.32
N ALA A 69 3.59 7.71 13.20
CA ALA A 69 2.99 8.89 13.82
C ALA A 69 1.59 9.16 13.25
N ALA A 70 1.43 9.12 11.93
CA ALA A 70 0.14 9.28 11.24
C ALA A 70 -0.88 8.23 11.69
N CYS A 71 -0.48 6.95 11.74
CA CYS A 71 -1.34 5.87 12.23
C CYS A 71 -1.73 6.06 13.69
N LYS A 72 -0.77 6.40 14.58
CA LYS A 72 -1.07 6.65 16.00
C LYS A 72 -2.02 7.83 16.19
N GLN A 73 -1.84 8.89 15.40
CA GLN A 73 -2.72 10.06 15.44
C GLN A 73 -4.13 9.71 14.96
N PHE A 74 -4.26 8.89 13.90
CA PHE A 74 -5.55 8.38 13.45
C PHE A 74 -6.25 7.57 14.53
N LEU A 75 -5.55 6.64 15.20
CA LEU A 75 -6.11 5.84 16.29
C LEU A 75 -6.59 6.71 17.47
N LYS A 76 -5.79 7.73 17.85
CA LYS A 76 -6.18 8.69 18.89
C LYS A 76 -7.45 9.46 18.51
N ASN A 77 -7.53 9.93 17.25
CA ASN A 77 -8.71 10.62 16.74
C ASN A 77 -9.94 9.70 16.68
N LYS A 78 -9.76 8.43 16.32
CA LYS A 78 -10.81 7.42 16.31
C LYS A 78 -11.33 7.13 17.73
N GLN A 79 -10.43 6.98 18.70
CA GLN A 79 -10.81 6.80 20.12
C GLN A 79 -11.58 7.99 20.68
N ALA A 80 -11.22 9.21 20.26
CA ALA A 80 -11.92 10.44 20.64
C ALA A 80 -13.27 10.63 19.90
N GLY A 81 -13.62 9.77 18.94
CA GLY A 81 -14.83 9.90 18.12
C GLY A 81 -14.75 10.97 17.01
N ASN A 82 -13.56 11.54 16.77
CA ASN A 82 -13.34 12.58 15.76
C ASN A 82 -13.27 12.03 14.33
N VAL A 83 -12.98 10.73 14.18
CA VAL A 83 -12.95 10.03 12.89
C VAL A 83 -13.74 8.73 13.03
N LYS A 84 -14.53 8.40 12.00
CA LYS A 84 -15.31 7.15 11.89
C LYS A 84 -14.73 6.28 10.77
N GLY A 85 -15.06 4.98 10.77
CA GLY A 85 -14.65 4.04 9.72
C GLY A 85 -13.38 3.25 10.00
N PHE A 86 -12.89 2.53 8.99
CA PHE A 86 -11.71 1.68 9.06
C PHE A 86 -10.52 2.36 8.40
N GLY A 87 -9.38 2.39 9.10
CA GLY A 87 -8.13 2.91 8.53
C GLY A 87 -7.46 1.83 7.68
N ALA A 88 -6.81 2.26 6.60
CA ALA A 88 -5.96 1.41 5.79
C ALA A 88 -4.55 2.01 5.65
N VAL A 89 -3.57 1.14 5.46
CA VAL A 89 -2.24 1.48 4.96
C VAL A 89 -2.12 0.89 3.55
N VAL A 90 -1.79 1.75 2.60
CA VAL A 90 -1.42 1.37 1.24
C VAL A 90 0.10 1.35 1.16
N SER A 91 0.66 0.29 0.58
CA SER A 91 2.10 0.16 0.33
C SER A 91 2.34 -0.24 -1.12
N ASP A 92 3.34 0.37 -1.75
CA ASP A 92 3.98 -0.26 -2.91
C ASP A 92 4.72 -1.56 -2.50
N LEU A 93 5.11 -2.37 -3.48
CA LEU A 93 5.91 -3.57 -3.29
C LEU A 93 7.39 -3.38 -3.58
N ASP A 94 7.78 -3.04 -4.79
CA ASP A 94 9.17 -3.18 -5.25
C ASP A 94 10.02 -2.01 -4.73
N GLU A 95 11.09 -2.29 -3.99
CA GLU A 95 11.91 -1.28 -3.26
C GLU A 95 11.15 -0.53 -2.15
N THR A 96 9.92 -0.94 -1.85
CA THR A 96 9.12 -0.45 -0.70
C THR A 96 8.96 -1.51 0.38
N LEU A 97 8.43 -2.69 0.03
CA LEU A 97 8.30 -3.85 0.92
C LEU A 97 9.21 -5.00 0.50
N ILE A 98 9.25 -5.32 -0.79
CA ILE A 98 10.08 -6.35 -1.39
C ILE A 98 11.41 -5.72 -1.81
N ASP A 99 12.50 -6.32 -1.36
CA ASP A 99 13.86 -5.89 -1.65
C ASP A 99 14.42 -6.64 -2.86
N ASN A 100 14.51 -5.96 -3.99
CA ASN A 100 15.05 -6.52 -5.23
C ASN A 100 16.53 -6.18 -5.43
N ARG A 101 17.21 -5.54 -4.46
CA ARG A 101 18.66 -5.26 -4.56
C ARG A 101 19.51 -6.48 -4.91
N PRO A 102 19.23 -7.72 -4.45
CA PRO A 102 19.97 -8.89 -4.90
C PRO A 102 19.93 -9.12 -6.42
N HIS A 103 18.84 -8.74 -7.10
CA HIS A 103 18.78 -8.77 -8.57
C HIS A 103 19.67 -7.69 -9.18
N PHE A 104 19.61 -6.48 -8.65
CA PHE A 104 20.38 -5.33 -9.15
C PHE A 104 21.89 -5.47 -8.89
N GLU A 105 22.30 -6.21 -7.86
CA GLU A 105 23.72 -6.56 -7.63
C GLU A 105 24.29 -7.45 -8.75
N ALA A 106 23.45 -8.30 -9.33
CA ALA A 106 23.83 -9.22 -10.41
C ALA A 106 23.66 -8.61 -11.81
N THR A 107 23.11 -7.40 -11.94
CA THR A 107 22.78 -6.79 -13.24
C THR A 107 23.34 -5.37 -13.36
N PRO A 108 24.22 -5.06 -14.33
CA PRO A 108 24.80 -3.72 -14.46
C PRO A 108 23.80 -2.69 -15.00
N LYS A 109 22.77 -3.15 -15.73
CA LYS A 109 21.69 -2.32 -16.27
C LYS A 109 20.37 -3.09 -16.13
N PHE A 110 19.30 -2.35 -15.89
CA PHE A 110 17.95 -2.91 -15.83
C PHE A 110 17.55 -3.55 -17.16
N ASN A 111 16.89 -4.70 -17.05
CA ASN A 111 16.35 -5.47 -18.17
C ASN A 111 15.04 -6.12 -17.73
N TRP A 112 13.94 -5.80 -18.41
CA TRP A 112 12.61 -6.24 -17.98
C TRP A 112 12.43 -7.76 -18.02
N PRO A 113 12.75 -8.48 -19.12
CA PRO A 113 12.80 -9.94 -19.11
C PRO A 113 13.61 -10.55 -17.95
N ALA A 114 14.77 -9.98 -17.62
CA ALA A 114 15.60 -10.48 -16.52
C ALA A 114 14.95 -10.23 -15.14
N PHE A 115 14.32 -9.08 -14.96
CA PHE A 115 13.59 -8.74 -13.74
C PHE A 115 12.33 -9.58 -13.58
N GLU A 116 11.61 -9.85 -14.66
CA GLU A 116 10.46 -10.76 -14.66
C GLU A 116 10.89 -12.18 -14.25
N ALA A 117 12.00 -12.67 -14.80
CA ALA A 117 12.59 -13.95 -14.39
C ALA A 117 13.01 -13.96 -12.91
N TRP A 118 13.42 -12.81 -12.36
CA TRP A 118 13.68 -12.66 -10.93
C TRP A 118 12.39 -12.73 -10.10
N ILE A 119 11.34 -12.01 -10.49
CA ILE A 119 10.03 -12.04 -9.83
C ILE A 119 9.48 -13.48 -9.78
N LYS A 120 9.59 -14.22 -10.88
CA LYS A 120 9.16 -15.63 -10.99
C LYS A 120 9.89 -16.60 -10.06
N LYS A 121 11.06 -16.21 -9.51
CA LYS A 121 11.73 -17.01 -8.46
C LYS A 121 11.01 -16.93 -7.13
N ALA A 122 10.20 -15.89 -6.92
CA ALA A 122 9.41 -15.67 -5.71
C ALA A 122 10.24 -15.77 -4.40
N ASP A 123 11.49 -15.29 -4.44
CA ASP A 123 12.45 -15.38 -3.34
C ASP A 123 13.11 -14.05 -3.00
N ALA A 124 12.53 -12.93 -3.40
CA ALA A 124 13.05 -11.63 -2.98
C ALA A 124 12.84 -11.45 -1.46
N PRO A 125 13.86 -10.98 -0.70
CA PRO A 125 13.71 -10.66 0.72
C PRO A 125 12.77 -9.46 0.94
N LEU A 126 12.43 -9.18 2.20
CA LEU A 126 11.67 -7.98 2.57
C LEU A 126 12.62 -6.88 3.04
N LEU A 127 12.23 -5.63 2.83
CA LEU A 127 12.77 -4.48 3.55
C LEU A 127 12.25 -4.52 5.00
N PRO A 128 13.13 -4.73 6.00
CA PRO A 128 12.69 -5.10 7.35
C PRO A 128 11.88 -3.99 8.03
N LYS A 129 12.27 -2.72 7.86
CA LYS A 129 11.56 -1.60 8.50
C LYS A 129 10.13 -1.43 8.01
N THR A 130 9.90 -1.59 6.70
CA THR A 130 8.55 -1.53 6.12
C THR A 130 7.73 -2.74 6.56
N ALA A 131 8.32 -3.95 6.53
CA ALA A 131 7.65 -5.17 6.98
C ALA A 131 7.23 -5.10 8.47
N GLU A 132 8.09 -4.57 9.34
CA GLU A 132 7.80 -4.31 10.75
C GLU A 132 6.64 -3.33 10.92
N PHE A 133 6.67 -2.21 10.19
CA PHE A 133 5.61 -1.21 10.19
C PHE A 133 4.26 -1.78 9.75
N LEU A 134 4.20 -2.49 8.61
CA LEU A 134 2.96 -3.09 8.12
C LEU A 134 2.41 -4.15 9.07
N THR A 135 3.30 -4.95 9.68
CA THR A 135 2.92 -5.92 10.71
C THR A 135 2.31 -5.23 11.93
N TRP A 136 2.92 -4.13 12.38
CA TRP A 136 2.38 -3.33 13.47
C TRP A 136 1.05 -2.69 13.10
N ALA A 137 0.92 -2.09 11.91
CA ALA A 137 -0.31 -1.45 11.45
C ALA A 137 -1.46 -2.46 11.41
N ARG A 138 -1.24 -3.65 10.85
CA ARG A 138 -2.22 -4.74 10.87
C ARG A 138 -2.64 -5.12 12.28
N LYS A 139 -1.67 -5.31 13.19
CA LYS A 139 -1.96 -5.63 14.61
C LYS A 139 -2.77 -4.55 15.33
N ASN A 140 -2.73 -3.32 14.85
CA ASN A 140 -3.49 -2.19 15.40
C ASN A 140 -4.79 -1.89 14.62
N GLY A 141 -5.26 -2.84 13.80
CA GLY A 141 -6.58 -2.77 13.16
C GLY A 141 -6.63 -1.94 11.88
N PHE A 142 -5.48 -1.64 11.28
CA PHE A 142 -5.44 -1.10 9.92
C PHE A 142 -5.51 -2.24 8.90
N ALA A 143 -6.32 -2.06 7.85
CA ALA A 143 -6.25 -2.91 6.68
C ALA A 143 -4.98 -2.63 5.87
N ILE A 144 -4.39 -3.65 5.28
CA ILE A 144 -3.15 -3.53 4.49
C ILE A 144 -3.47 -3.82 3.03
N PHE A 145 -3.24 -2.83 2.17
CA PHE A 145 -3.41 -2.96 0.72
C PHE A 145 -2.07 -2.77 0.01
N PHE A 146 -1.79 -3.65 -0.93
CA PHE A 146 -0.66 -3.49 -1.84
C PHE A 146 -1.13 -2.96 -3.19
N ILE A 147 -0.48 -1.90 -3.66
CA ILE A 147 -0.67 -1.34 -5.00
C ILE A 147 0.67 -1.34 -5.73
N THR A 148 0.81 -2.18 -6.74
CA THR A 148 2.08 -2.41 -7.44
C THR A 148 1.99 -2.17 -8.94
N GLY A 149 3.10 -1.70 -9.52
CA GLY A 149 3.29 -1.61 -10.96
C GLY A 149 3.50 -2.96 -11.66
N ARG A 150 3.71 -4.05 -10.90
CA ARG A 150 3.74 -5.42 -11.45
C ARG A 150 2.42 -5.70 -12.16
N ARG A 151 2.51 -6.40 -13.30
CA ARG A 151 1.33 -6.75 -14.10
C ARG A 151 0.59 -7.95 -13.51
N GLU A 152 -0.71 -8.02 -13.75
CA GLU A 152 -1.61 -9.09 -13.29
C GLU A 152 -1.11 -10.50 -13.61
N GLY A 153 -0.40 -10.70 -14.72
CA GLY A 153 0.21 -11.96 -15.12
C GLY A 153 1.31 -12.45 -14.16
N LEU A 154 1.86 -11.56 -13.33
CA LEU A 154 2.83 -11.88 -12.27
C LEU A 154 2.18 -12.03 -10.89
N ARG A 155 0.84 -12.05 -10.82
CA ARG A 155 0.11 -12.17 -9.55
C ARG A 155 0.48 -13.43 -8.78
N ALA A 156 0.50 -14.58 -9.44
CA ALA A 156 0.81 -15.85 -8.80
C ALA A 156 2.22 -15.84 -8.19
N ASP A 157 3.22 -15.37 -8.93
CA ASP A 157 4.62 -15.28 -8.45
C ASP A 157 4.77 -14.27 -7.32
N THR A 158 4.07 -13.13 -7.41
CA THR A 158 4.06 -12.10 -6.37
C THR A 158 3.44 -12.63 -5.08
N ILE A 159 2.30 -13.33 -5.17
CA ILE A 159 1.67 -13.97 -4.01
C ILE A 159 2.58 -15.04 -3.43
N ALA A 160 3.21 -15.88 -4.25
CA ALA A 160 4.15 -16.90 -3.79
C ALA A 160 5.30 -16.27 -2.98
N ASN A 161 5.83 -15.12 -3.41
CA ASN A 161 6.85 -14.42 -2.66
C ASN A 161 6.30 -13.88 -1.32
N LEU A 162 5.13 -13.24 -1.32
CA LEU A 162 4.51 -12.69 -0.11
C LEU A 162 4.20 -13.80 0.91
N VAL A 163 3.68 -14.94 0.46
CA VAL A 163 3.41 -16.12 1.30
C VAL A 163 4.71 -16.70 1.86
N LYS A 164 5.74 -16.88 1.02
CA LYS A 164 7.06 -17.35 1.46
C LYS A 164 7.67 -16.45 2.54
N ARG A 165 7.41 -15.14 2.46
CA ARG A 165 7.85 -14.14 3.43
C ARG A 165 6.85 -13.89 4.57
N GLN A 166 5.77 -14.67 4.64
CA GLN A 166 4.74 -14.59 5.68
C GLN A 166 4.10 -13.20 5.82
N VAL A 167 3.92 -12.50 4.70
CA VAL A 167 3.28 -11.19 4.66
C VAL A 167 1.76 -11.36 4.64
N ALA A 168 1.08 -10.83 5.65
CA ALA A 168 -0.37 -10.77 5.71
C ALA A 168 -0.88 -9.43 5.12
N TYR A 169 -1.92 -9.50 4.28
CA TYR A 169 -2.54 -8.35 3.62
C TYR A 169 -4.02 -8.62 3.34
N ASP A 170 -4.78 -7.56 3.06
CA ASP A 170 -6.23 -7.61 2.81
C ASP A 170 -6.57 -7.37 1.33
N GLY A 171 -5.67 -6.75 0.56
CA GLY A 171 -5.83 -6.63 -0.89
C GLY A 171 -4.51 -6.48 -1.64
N LEU A 172 -4.45 -7.04 -2.84
CA LEU A 172 -3.35 -6.90 -3.79
C LEU A 172 -3.92 -6.40 -5.11
N LEU A 173 -3.74 -5.11 -5.39
CA LEU A 173 -4.18 -4.42 -6.58
C LEU A 173 -2.97 -4.24 -7.50
N MET A 174 -3.07 -4.76 -8.72
CA MET A 174 -1.96 -4.82 -9.65
C MET A 174 -2.30 -4.12 -10.96
N ARG A 175 -1.27 -3.82 -11.74
CA ARG A 175 -1.43 -3.24 -13.07
C ARG A 175 -2.11 -4.23 -14.01
N LYS A 176 -3.16 -3.79 -14.70
CA LYS A 176 -3.87 -4.62 -15.69
C LYS A 176 -2.93 -5.04 -16.82
N GLU A 177 -3.18 -6.22 -17.39
CA GLU A 177 -2.49 -6.66 -18.60
C GLU A 177 -2.70 -5.69 -19.76
N GLY A 178 -1.66 -5.46 -20.54
CA GLY A 178 -1.68 -4.57 -21.70
C GLY A 178 -1.72 -3.07 -21.39
N ASP A 179 -1.80 -2.67 -20.12
CA ASP A 179 -1.72 -1.27 -19.70
C ASP A 179 -0.32 -0.68 -20.03
N ARG A 180 -0.32 0.49 -20.66
CA ARG A 180 0.89 1.23 -21.07
C ARG A 180 0.94 2.67 -20.52
N GLY A 181 0.08 3.00 -19.54
CA GLY A 181 0.05 4.33 -18.92
C GLY A 181 1.31 4.65 -18.10
N GLY A 182 1.42 5.89 -17.61
CA GLY A 182 2.39 6.21 -16.55
C GLY A 182 2.03 5.50 -15.25
N ALA A 183 2.98 5.32 -14.34
CA ALA A 183 2.71 4.65 -13.07
C ALA A 183 1.64 5.37 -12.25
N GLU A 184 1.65 6.71 -12.22
CA GLU A 184 0.62 7.51 -11.54
C GLU A 184 -0.79 7.20 -12.07
N SER A 185 -0.95 7.15 -13.40
CA SER A 185 -2.25 6.88 -14.05
C SER A 185 -2.83 5.50 -13.72
N VAL A 186 -1.97 4.56 -13.31
CA VAL A 186 -2.37 3.23 -12.83
C VAL A 186 -2.70 3.27 -11.35
N LYS A 187 -1.86 3.92 -10.53
CA LYS A 187 -1.96 3.82 -9.06
C LYS A 187 -3.07 4.68 -8.46
N VAL A 188 -3.35 5.85 -9.01
CA VAL A 188 -4.42 6.75 -8.52
C VAL A 188 -5.79 6.04 -8.52
N PRO A 189 -6.26 5.45 -9.63
CA PRO A 189 -7.53 4.70 -9.63
C PRO A 189 -7.54 3.53 -8.65
N LEU A 190 -6.41 2.85 -8.45
CA LEU A 190 -6.34 1.73 -7.51
C LEU A 190 -6.47 2.19 -6.04
N ARG A 191 -5.97 3.37 -5.69
CA ARG A 191 -6.23 3.97 -4.35
C ARG A 191 -7.70 4.34 -4.18
N GLN A 192 -8.35 4.84 -5.24
CA GLN A 192 -9.79 5.10 -5.22
C GLN A 192 -10.61 3.82 -5.00
N GLU A 193 -10.18 2.66 -5.54
CA GLU A 193 -10.85 1.39 -5.25
C GLU A 193 -10.78 1.02 -3.75
N VAL A 194 -9.67 1.31 -3.07
CA VAL A 194 -9.56 1.10 -1.62
C VAL A 194 -10.52 2.02 -0.84
N GLU A 195 -10.66 3.28 -1.25
CA GLU A 195 -11.65 4.20 -0.67
C GLU A 195 -13.09 3.73 -0.91
N LYS A 196 -13.40 3.23 -2.12
CA LYS A 196 -14.73 2.66 -2.46
C LYS A 196 -15.07 1.43 -1.62
N MET A 197 -14.07 0.69 -1.13
CA MET A 197 -14.26 -0.39 -0.16
C MET A 197 -14.59 0.10 1.26
N GLY A 198 -14.63 1.42 1.48
CA GLY A 198 -15.01 2.06 2.75
C GLY A 198 -13.84 2.33 3.69
N PHE A 199 -12.61 2.24 3.20
CA PHE A 199 -11.41 2.53 4.00
C PHE A 199 -10.98 3.98 3.86
N THR A 200 -10.49 4.56 4.96
CA THR A 200 -9.69 5.79 4.91
C THR A 200 -8.23 5.39 4.80
N ILE A 201 -7.56 5.72 3.69
CA ILE A 201 -6.13 5.49 3.55
C ILE A 201 -5.40 6.51 4.43
N VAL A 202 -4.83 6.01 5.52
CA VAL A 202 -4.14 6.84 6.53
C VAL A 202 -2.70 7.08 6.11
N VAL A 203 -2.04 6.04 5.61
CA VAL A 203 -0.69 6.12 5.07
C VAL A 203 -0.67 5.49 3.70
N ASN A 204 -0.05 6.16 2.75
CA ASN A 204 0.40 5.60 1.49
C ASN A 204 1.93 5.66 1.45
N ILE A 205 2.61 4.52 1.43
CA ILE A 205 4.08 4.42 1.46
C ILE A 205 4.61 3.83 0.16
N GLY A 206 5.65 4.46 -0.40
CA GLY A 206 6.22 4.08 -1.69
C GLY A 206 7.61 4.67 -1.91
N ASP A 207 8.39 4.06 -2.80
CA ASP A 207 9.75 4.47 -3.13
C ASP A 207 9.80 5.37 -4.37
N GLN A 208 8.71 5.51 -5.12
CA GLN A 208 8.58 6.41 -6.26
C GLN A 208 7.59 7.54 -5.94
N TRP A 209 7.76 8.70 -6.59
CA TRP A 209 6.77 9.78 -6.43
C TRP A 209 5.42 9.43 -7.07
N SER A 210 5.43 8.64 -8.14
CA SER A 210 4.23 8.11 -8.79
C SER A 210 3.39 7.18 -7.88
N ASP A 211 3.98 6.67 -6.79
CA ASP A 211 3.23 5.96 -5.75
C ASP A 211 2.36 6.89 -4.91
N LEU A 212 2.80 8.15 -4.74
CA LEU A 212 2.32 9.09 -3.72
C LEU A 212 1.48 10.24 -4.31
N SER A 213 1.77 10.65 -5.55
CA SER A 213 1.08 11.75 -6.22
C SER A 213 -0.37 11.41 -6.59
N GLY A 214 -1.22 12.44 -6.69
CA GLY A 214 -2.63 12.30 -7.07
C GLY A 214 -3.58 12.04 -5.90
N GLY A 215 -3.13 12.27 -4.65
CA GLY A 215 -3.97 12.24 -3.45
C GLY A 215 -4.44 10.84 -3.02
N HIS A 216 -5.59 10.80 -2.34
CA HIS A 216 -6.24 9.61 -1.74
C HIS A 216 -5.52 9.01 -0.52
N ALA A 217 -4.70 9.78 0.19
CA ALA A 217 -4.14 9.38 1.48
C ALA A 217 -3.96 10.59 2.39
N ILE A 218 -4.15 10.39 3.70
CA ILE A 218 -3.91 11.44 4.70
C ILE A 218 -2.42 11.78 4.74
N ASP A 219 -1.57 10.76 4.86
CA ASP A 219 -0.13 10.91 4.86
C ASP A 219 0.53 10.08 3.76
N CYS A 220 1.59 10.62 3.17
CA CYS A 220 2.32 10.03 2.06
C CYS A 220 3.80 9.95 2.38
N GLU A 221 4.32 8.73 2.41
CA GLU A 221 5.64 8.44 2.96
C GLU A 221 6.58 7.97 1.86
N LYS A 222 7.55 8.82 1.52
CA LYS A 222 8.53 8.56 0.47
C LYS A 222 9.74 7.80 1.01
N LEU A 223 9.91 6.57 0.57
CA LEU A 223 11.13 5.81 0.79
C LEU A 223 12.22 6.20 -0.22
N PRO A 224 13.49 6.16 0.18
CA PRO A 224 14.61 6.39 -0.73
C PRO A 224 14.80 5.26 -1.73
N ASN A 225 14.82 5.58 -3.01
CA ASN A 225 15.30 4.70 -4.07
C ASN A 225 16.05 5.52 -5.13
N LYS A 226 17.27 5.08 -5.47
CA LYS A 226 18.10 5.64 -6.56
C LYS A 226 18.54 4.56 -7.57
N ILE A 227 17.97 3.35 -7.50
CA ILE A 227 18.26 2.25 -8.42
C ILE A 227 17.64 2.55 -9.78
N TYR A 228 16.38 2.97 -9.77
CA TYR A 228 15.59 3.31 -10.95
C TYR A 228 14.61 4.44 -10.65
N LEU A 229 14.04 4.99 -11.72
CA LEU A 229 12.99 5.99 -11.67
C LEU A 229 11.78 5.50 -12.48
N VAL A 230 10.57 5.70 -11.93
CA VAL A 230 9.30 5.43 -12.62
C VAL A 230 8.36 6.62 -12.45
N GLU A 231 7.89 7.15 -13.58
CA GLU A 231 6.90 8.22 -13.67
C GLU A 231 5.50 7.67 -14.02
#